data_AF-R7LTJ1-F1
#
_entry.id   AF-R7LTJ1-F1
#
_cell.length_a   1.000
_cell.length_b   1.000
_cell.length_c   1.000
_cell.angle_alpha   90.00
_cell.angle_beta   90.00
_cell.angle_gamma   90.00
#
_symmetry.space_group_name_H-M   'P 1'
#
loop_
_entity.id
_entity.type
_entity.pdbx_description
1 polymer ?
#
loop_
_entity_poly.entity_id
_entity_poly.type
_entity_poly.pdbx_seq_one_letter_code
_entity_poly.pdbx_strand_id
1 'polypeptide(L)'
;MKKNPQNEENLKEKEQAQEQSKNKNENGKKGFFKKIWYSIDKIEKYPELSAEGFKSAIKYLAILIVILAFASAGSTVYRTSLNIKKIAKYIDEKIPEITYSDSTLKVNSEEIIIDENESFGKIIIDTNTDDEQQINQYVNDVSNEENAVIVLKNKLMLKEVGTGKTTDYNYKELLGEMGVTEFNKQELVEYLTGKNMINLYLNLLLTFFIYSYAIYFINTLFYVVLISLFGFFVTMILRLKVRYVAVLNMAIYAMTLSTILNFVYIVINAFYQYRIAYFDVMYVLVALIYVIAAVFILKSEFNKKQGEVQKIVEVEKMVREDSEKQDDENKNNENKDTKKEEKPDNKTEDEKEDKTEDGDEPEGSNA
;
A
#
# COMPACT_ATOMS: atom_id res chain seq x y z
N MET A 1 24.50 39.36 45.27
CA MET A 1 23.50 38.90 44.29
C MET A 1 23.63 37.40 44.11
N LYS A 2 22.77 36.59 44.76
CA LYS A 2 22.68 35.15 44.49
C LYS A 2 21.66 34.97 43.36
N LYS A 3 22.08 34.43 42.22
CA LYS A 3 21.16 34.05 41.13
C LYS A 3 20.20 32.99 41.66
N ASN A 4 18.91 33.18 41.41
CA ASN A 4 17.85 32.29 41.88
C ASN A 4 17.96 30.93 41.15
N PRO A 5 18.18 29.80 41.84
CA PRO A 5 18.44 28.50 41.21
C PRO A 5 17.29 28.01 40.30
N GLN A 6 16.04 28.39 40.61
CA GLN A 6 14.86 28.06 39.80
C GLN A 6 14.86 28.68 38.40
N ASN A 7 15.57 29.79 38.16
CA ASN A 7 15.66 30.38 36.82
C ASN A 7 16.66 29.66 35.92
N GLU A 8 17.69 29.02 36.47
CA GLU A 8 18.67 28.25 35.69
C GLU A 8 18.15 26.86 35.30
N GLU A 9 17.33 26.23 36.14
CA GLU A 9 16.63 24.98 35.79
C GLU A 9 15.59 25.20 34.68
N ASN A 10 14.78 26.26 34.79
CA ASN A 10 13.77 26.59 33.77
C ASN A 10 14.39 26.97 32.41
N LEU A 11 15.57 27.62 32.40
CA LEU A 11 16.29 27.90 31.16
C LEU A 11 16.82 26.60 30.52
N LYS A 12 17.37 25.69 31.32
CA LYS A 12 17.87 24.39 30.84
C LYS A 12 16.76 23.51 30.29
N GLU A 13 15.57 23.51 30.89
CA GLU A 13 14.40 22.81 30.34
C GLU A 13 13.92 23.43 29.02
N LYS A 14 13.94 24.76 28.87
CA LYS A 14 13.62 25.44 27.61
C LYS A 14 14.65 25.13 26.51
N GLU A 15 15.93 25.10 26.83
CA GLU A 15 17.00 24.72 25.89
C GLU A 15 16.89 23.25 25.47
N GLN A 16 16.63 22.33 26.42
CA GLN A 16 16.42 20.91 26.10
C GLN A 16 15.16 20.66 25.26
N ALA A 17 14.07 21.41 25.50
CA ALA A 17 12.86 21.35 24.68
C ALA A 17 13.09 21.89 23.26
N GLN A 18 13.88 22.96 23.11
CA GLN A 18 14.27 23.49 21.80
C GLN A 18 15.21 22.53 21.05
N GLU A 19 16.13 21.87 21.74
CA GLU A 19 17.07 20.91 21.15
C GLU A 19 16.37 19.60 20.73
N GLN A 20 15.39 19.13 21.51
CA GLN A 20 14.50 18.02 21.11
C GLN A 20 13.59 18.36 19.92
N SER A 21 13.16 19.62 19.79
CA SER A 21 12.38 20.09 18.64
C SER A 21 13.23 20.21 17.36
N LYS A 22 14.50 20.63 17.49
CA LYS A 22 15.48 20.69 16.39
C LYS A 22 15.88 19.30 15.87
N ASN A 23 16.15 18.35 16.77
CA ASN A 23 16.51 16.97 16.40
C ASN A 23 15.39 16.20 15.67
N LYS A 24 14.13 16.64 15.77
CA LYS A 24 13.00 16.00 15.08
C LYS A 24 12.92 16.33 13.60
N ASN A 25 13.58 17.41 13.15
CA ASN A 25 13.59 17.87 11.76
C ASN A 25 14.75 17.30 10.92
N GLU A 26 15.69 16.54 11.49
CA GLU A 26 16.85 15.97 10.79
C GLU A 26 16.72 14.49 10.37
N ASN A 27 15.52 13.90 10.38
CA ASN A 27 15.34 12.57 9.78
C ASN A 27 15.23 12.69 8.26
N GLY A 28 16.37 12.58 7.57
CA GLY A 28 16.43 12.38 6.12
C GLY A 28 15.49 11.25 5.66
N LYS A 29 14.92 11.39 4.45
CA LYS A 29 13.97 10.43 3.87
C LYS A 29 14.49 9.01 4.02
N LYS A 30 13.70 8.12 4.64
CA LYS A 30 14.10 6.74 4.89
C LYS A 30 14.20 5.96 3.57
N GLY A 31 15.20 5.09 3.47
CA GLY A 31 15.33 4.14 2.36
C GLY A 31 14.19 3.12 2.32
N PHE A 32 13.97 2.50 1.16
CA PHE A 32 12.86 1.56 0.91
C PHE A 32 12.79 0.41 1.93
N PHE A 33 13.88 -0.31 2.16
CA PHE A 33 13.92 -1.43 3.09
C PHE A 33 13.66 -1.01 4.55
N LYS A 34 14.14 0.18 4.95
CA LYS A 34 13.86 0.73 6.28
C LYS A 34 12.37 1.03 6.44
N LYS A 35 11.71 1.52 5.38
CA LYS A 35 10.26 1.73 5.37
C LYS A 35 9.49 0.41 5.45
N ILE A 36 9.94 -0.65 4.78
CA ILE A 36 9.36 -1.99 4.93
C ILE A 36 9.43 -2.42 6.40
N TRP A 37 10.62 -2.40 6.99
CA TRP A 37 10.80 -2.83 8.38
C TRP A 37 9.92 -2.04 9.35
N TYR A 38 9.86 -0.70 9.18
CA TYR A 38 9.02 0.15 10.01
C TYR A 38 7.53 -0.16 9.80
N SER A 39 7.14 -0.43 8.56
CA SER A 39 5.75 -0.71 8.21
C SER A 39 5.25 -2.04 8.78
N ILE A 40 6.14 -3.01 9.00
CA ILE A 40 5.79 -4.31 9.57
C ILE A 40 5.81 -4.29 11.10
N ASP A 41 6.88 -3.76 11.70
CA ASP A 41 7.17 -3.99 13.13
C ASP A 41 6.95 -2.74 14.01
N LYS A 42 6.76 -1.57 13.40
CA LYS A 42 6.77 -0.28 14.11
C LYS A 42 5.57 0.59 13.70
N ILE A 43 4.37 0.16 14.09
CA ILE A 43 3.10 0.86 13.79
C ILE A 43 3.12 2.30 14.32
N GLU A 44 3.77 2.54 15.46
CA GLU A 44 3.97 3.88 16.03
C GLU A 44 4.74 4.84 15.11
N LYS A 45 5.45 4.32 14.11
CA LYS A 45 6.18 5.11 13.12
C LYS A 45 5.34 5.52 11.92
N TYR A 46 4.08 5.10 11.82
CA TYR A 46 3.21 5.43 10.69
C TYR A 46 2.95 6.95 10.55
N PRO A 47 2.72 7.72 11.63
CA PRO A 47 2.63 9.18 11.53
C PRO A 47 3.91 9.82 11.00
N GLU A 48 5.08 9.31 11.42
CA GLU A 48 6.39 9.79 10.96
C GLU A 48 6.59 9.49 9.46
N LEU A 49 6.26 8.28 9.01
CA LEU A 49 6.31 7.89 7.59
C LEU A 49 5.30 8.66 6.74
N SER A 50 4.13 8.95 7.30
CA SER A 50 3.05 9.72 6.66
C SER A 50 3.46 11.17 6.40
N ALA A 51 4.23 11.75 7.33
CA ALA A 51 4.76 13.11 7.22
C ALA A 51 5.75 13.30 6.06
N GLU A 52 6.34 12.23 5.51
CA GLU A 52 7.17 12.30 4.30
C GLU A 52 6.40 12.69 3.03
N GLY A 53 5.06 12.66 3.09
CA GLY A 53 4.15 13.15 2.05
C GLY A 53 3.69 12.09 1.05
N PHE A 54 2.60 12.41 0.36
CA PHE A 54 1.88 11.50 -0.54
C PHE A 54 2.75 10.92 -1.67
N LYS A 55 3.56 11.76 -2.32
CA LYS A 55 4.48 11.31 -3.38
C LYS A 55 5.48 10.26 -2.88
N SER A 56 5.94 10.37 -1.63
CA SER A 56 6.85 9.40 -1.00
C SER A 56 6.14 8.06 -0.77
N ALA A 57 4.91 8.11 -0.25
CA ALA A 57 4.10 6.92 0.03
C ALA A 57 3.70 6.18 -1.26
N ILE A 58 3.23 6.89 -2.31
CA ILE A 58 2.88 6.26 -3.59
C ILE A 58 4.10 5.67 -4.30
N LYS A 59 5.25 6.37 -4.28
CA LYS A 59 6.50 5.80 -4.82
C LYS A 59 6.90 4.52 -4.09
N TYR A 60 6.78 4.51 -2.77
CA TYR A 60 7.01 3.32 -1.95
C TYR A 60 6.09 2.17 -2.35
N LEU A 61 4.79 2.43 -2.46
CA LEU A 61 3.80 1.44 -2.89
C LEU A 61 4.14 0.89 -4.28
N ALA A 62 4.43 1.76 -5.25
CA ALA A 62 4.76 1.34 -6.61
C ALA A 62 5.96 0.38 -6.64
N ILE A 63 7.03 0.65 -5.89
CA ILE A 63 8.20 -0.24 -5.80
C ILE A 63 7.82 -1.58 -5.15
N LEU A 64 7.01 -1.56 -4.09
CA LEU A 64 6.54 -2.78 -3.43
C LEU A 64 5.74 -3.68 -4.40
N ILE A 65 4.86 -3.08 -5.22
CA ILE A 65 4.07 -3.80 -6.21
C ILE A 65 4.93 -4.31 -7.38
N VAL A 66 6.00 -3.62 -7.78
CA VAL A 66 6.94 -4.15 -8.79
C VAL A 66 7.52 -5.50 -8.33
N ILE A 67 7.95 -5.60 -7.07
CA ILE A 67 8.52 -6.85 -6.52
C ILE A 67 7.47 -7.97 -6.55
N LEU A 68 6.24 -7.67 -6.13
CA LEU A 68 5.13 -8.64 -6.15
C LEU A 68 4.79 -9.09 -7.59
N ALA A 69 4.74 -8.16 -8.53
CA ALA A 69 4.43 -8.44 -9.93
C ALA A 69 5.48 -9.35 -10.58
N PHE A 70 6.77 -9.11 -10.32
CA PHE A 70 7.84 -10.00 -10.79
C PHE A 70 7.71 -11.41 -10.21
N ALA A 71 7.37 -11.54 -8.93
CA ALA A 71 7.17 -12.84 -8.30
C ALA A 71 6.00 -13.61 -8.94
N SER A 72 4.89 -12.93 -9.21
CA SER A 72 3.71 -13.52 -9.83
C SER A 72 3.96 -13.93 -11.29
N ALA A 73 4.55 -13.03 -12.08
CA ALA A 73 4.89 -13.27 -13.47
C ALA A 73 5.91 -14.41 -13.59
N GLY A 74 6.98 -14.39 -12.79
CA GLY A 74 7.99 -15.44 -12.75
C GLY A 74 7.41 -16.79 -12.35
N SER A 75 6.57 -16.82 -11.32
CA SER A 75 5.87 -18.06 -10.89
C SER A 75 4.97 -18.64 -11.99
N THR A 76 4.30 -17.77 -12.76
CA THR A 76 3.43 -18.19 -13.86
C THR A 76 4.25 -18.74 -15.02
N VAL A 77 5.28 -18.03 -15.47
CA VAL A 77 6.18 -18.48 -16.55
C VAL A 77 6.89 -19.78 -16.17
N TYR A 78 7.33 -19.91 -14.92
CA TYR A 78 7.92 -21.15 -14.42
C TYR A 78 6.95 -22.33 -14.57
N ARG A 79 5.69 -22.19 -14.13
CA ARG A 79 4.66 -23.23 -14.29
C ARG A 79 4.38 -23.55 -15.75
N THR A 80 4.28 -22.54 -16.62
CA THR A 80 4.15 -22.74 -18.06
C THR A 80 5.32 -23.55 -18.62
N SER A 81 6.55 -23.26 -18.20
CA SER A 81 7.72 -24.02 -18.66
C SER A 81 7.69 -25.50 -18.25
N LEU A 82 7.16 -25.81 -17.07
CA LEU A 82 6.97 -27.20 -16.63
C LEU A 82 5.90 -27.91 -17.47
N ASN A 83 4.79 -27.23 -17.76
CA ASN A 83 3.72 -27.79 -18.59
C ASN A 83 4.18 -28.04 -20.02
N ILE A 84 4.93 -27.11 -20.62
CA ILE A 84 5.51 -27.30 -21.96
C ILE A 84 6.45 -28.50 -22.01
N LYS A 85 7.28 -28.71 -20.97
CA LYS A 85 8.12 -29.91 -20.88
C LYS A 85 7.31 -31.20 -20.79
N LYS A 86 6.17 -31.19 -20.09
CA LYS A 86 5.24 -32.33 -20.06
C LYS A 86 4.64 -32.60 -21.43
N ILE A 87 4.25 -31.55 -22.16
CA ILE A 87 3.73 -31.66 -23.55
C ILE A 87 4.79 -32.29 -24.45
N ALA A 88 6.02 -31.77 -24.41
CA ALA A 88 7.11 -32.29 -25.23
C ALA A 88 7.39 -33.78 -24.92
N LYS A 89 7.40 -34.16 -23.64
CA LYS A 89 7.54 -35.55 -23.22
C LYS A 89 6.40 -36.43 -23.71
N TYR A 90 5.16 -35.94 -23.64
CA TYR A 90 3.99 -36.66 -24.15
C TYR A 90 4.08 -36.90 -25.66
N ILE A 91 4.44 -35.86 -26.44
CA ILE A 91 4.65 -35.97 -27.88
C ILE A 91 5.73 -37.02 -28.18
N ASP A 92 6.86 -36.95 -27.48
CA ASP A 92 7.99 -37.85 -27.69
C ASP A 92 7.65 -39.33 -27.39
N GLU A 93 6.99 -39.59 -26.25
CA GLU A 93 6.74 -40.95 -25.77
C GLU A 93 5.47 -41.61 -26.35
N LYS A 94 4.43 -40.82 -26.66
CA LYS A 94 3.08 -41.36 -26.94
C LYS A 94 2.61 -41.16 -28.36
N ILE A 95 3.08 -40.12 -29.04
CA ILE A 95 2.59 -39.80 -30.38
C ILE A 95 3.49 -40.46 -31.42
N PRO A 96 2.94 -41.15 -32.45
CA PRO A 96 3.71 -41.64 -33.58
C PRO A 96 4.46 -40.53 -34.32
N GLU A 97 5.21 -40.88 -35.36
CA GLU A 97 5.92 -39.89 -36.15
C GLU A 97 4.97 -38.84 -36.71
N ILE A 98 5.30 -37.55 -36.55
CA ILE A 98 4.52 -36.43 -37.06
C ILE A 98 5.32 -35.63 -38.07
N THR A 99 4.62 -35.10 -39.06
CA THR A 99 5.19 -34.15 -40.02
C THR A 99 4.20 -33.01 -40.23
N TYR A 100 4.71 -31.79 -40.18
CA TYR A 100 3.98 -30.60 -40.63
C TYR A 100 4.63 -30.11 -41.91
N SER A 101 3.84 -30.01 -42.97
CA SER A 101 4.25 -29.48 -44.27
C SER A 101 3.01 -29.04 -45.05
N ASP A 102 3.17 -28.09 -45.98
CA ASP A 102 2.07 -27.58 -46.80
C ASP A 102 0.87 -27.08 -45.97
N SER A 103 1.14 -26.49 -44.80
CA SER A 103 0.12 -26.04 -43.83
C SER A 103 -0.75 -27.14 -43.22
N THR A 104 -0.34 -28.40 -43.32
CA THR A 104 -1.07 -29.55 -42.78
C THR A 104 -0.19 -30.39 -41.86
N LEU A 105 -0.79 -30.89 -40.78
CA LEU A 105 -0.19 -31.85 -39.87
C LEU A 105 -0.61 -33.26 -40.29
N LYS A 106 0.36 -34.17 -40.36
CA LYS A 106 0.16 -35.61 -40.59
C LYS A 106 0.75 -36.38 -39.43
N VAL A 107 -0.03 -37.28 -38.85
CA VAL A 107 0.42 -38.28 -37.87
C VAL A 107 0.49 -39.63 -38.56
N ASN A 108 1.58 -40.36 -38.38
CA ASN A 108 1.78 -41.68 -38.97
C ASN A 108 0.98 -42.76 -38.21
N SER A 109 -0.35 -42.64 -38.28
CA SER A 109 -1.32 -43.56 -37.71
C SER A 109 -2.52 -43.62 -38.64
N GLU A 110 -3.01 -44.84 -38.94
CA GLU A 110 -4.28 -45.02 -39.67
C GLU A 110 -5.49 -44.91 -38.72
N GLU A 111 -5.30 -45.26 -37.45
CA GLU A 111 -6.32 -45.22 -36.42
C GLU A 111 -6.31 -43.89 -35.65
N ILE A 112 -7.48 -43.50 -35.15
CA ILE A 112 -7.68 -42.36 -34.26
C ILE A 112 -6.97 -42.64 -32.93
N ILE A 113 -6.20 -41.67 -32.43
CA ILE A 113 -5.58 -41.78 -31.12
C ILE A 113 -6.48 -41.07 -30.10
N ILE A 114 -6.95 -41.83 -29.11
CA ILE A 114 -7.70 -41.30 -27.97
C ILE A 114 -6.93 -41.63 -26.71
N ASP A 115 -6.61 -40.61 -25.93
CA ASP A 115 -5.85 -40.76 -24.69
C ASP A 115 -6.37 -39.79 -23.62
N GLU A 116 -5.99 -40.03 -22.38
CA GLU A 116 -6.33 -39.17 -21.25
C GLU A 116 -5.05 -38.79 -20.50
N ASN A 117 -4.92 -37.50 -20.19
CA ASN A 117 -3.79 -36.99 -19.44
C ASN A 117 -4.27 -36.14 -18.28
N GLU A 118 -3.72 -36.38 -17.08
CA GLU A 118 -4.05 -35.59 -15.88
C GLU A 118 -3.84 -34.08 -16.06
N SER A 119 -2.92 -33.66 -16.93
CA SER A 119 -2.60 -32.25 -17.17
C SER A 119 -3.36 -31.62 -18.35
N PHE A 120 -3.79 -32.40 -19.33
CA PHE A 120 -4.38 -31.89 -20.59
C PHE A 120 -5.84 -32.32 -20.80
N GLY A 121 -6.35 -33.20 -19.94
CA GLY A 121 -7.64 -33.85 -20.06
C GLY A 121 -7.67 -34.85 -21.22
N LYS A 122 -8.83 -34.95 -21.88
CA LYS A 122 -9.04 -35.89 -22.99
C LYS A 122 -8.34 -35.38 -24.26
N ILE A 123 -7.59 -36.27 -24.91
CA ILE A 123 -6.82 -35.99 -26.12
C ILE A 123 -7.39 -36.85 -27.24
N ILE A 124 -7.73 -36.22 -28.37
CA ILE A 124 -8.21 -36.88 -29.58
C ILE A 124 -7.32 -36.41 -30.74
N ILE A 125 -6.72 -37.34 -31.48
CA ILE A 125 -5.86 -37.03 -32.62
C ILE A 125 -6.36 -37.80 -33.84
N ASP A 126 -6.81 -37.06 -34.83
CA ASP A 126 -7.28 -37.59 -36.11
C ASP A 126 -6.87 -36.62 -37.24
N THR A 127 -5.71 -36.88 -37.85
CA THR A 127 -5.23 -36.11 -38.99
C THR A 127 -5.68 -36.66 -40.34
N ASN A 128 -6.51 -37.71 -40.35
CA ASN A 128 -6.96 -38.38 -41.58
C ASN A 128 -8.40 -37.99 -41.95
N THR A 129 -9.18 -37.49 -40.99
CA THR A 129 -10.54 -37.01 -41.25
C THR A 129 -10.58 -35.55 -41.66
N ASP A 130 -11.41 -35.27 -42.68
CA ASP A 130 -11.90 -33.93 -43.02
C ASP A 130 -13.45 -33.91 -42.87
N ASP A 131 -14.06 -34.93 -42.27
CA ASP A 131 -15.53 -35.04 -42.10
C ASP A 131 -16.02 -34.19 -40.92
N GLU A 132 -16.82 -33.17 -41.22
CA GLU A 132 -17.41 -32.30 -40.22
C GLU A 132 -18.33 -33.03 -39.23
N GLN A 133 -19.00 -34.12 -39.65
CA GLN A 133 -19.86 -34.87 -38.73
C GLN A 133 -19.04 -35.55 -37.64
N GLN A 134 -17.94 -36.21 -38.03
CA GLN A 134 -17.00 -36.84 -37.11
C GLN A 134 -16.29 -35.80 -36.21
N ILE A 135 -15.88 -34.66 -36.76
CA ILE A 135 -15.28 -33.57 -35.96
C ILE A 135 -16.27 -33.04 -34.92
N ASN A 136 -17.55 -32.88 -35.28
CA ASN A 136 -18.59 -32.47 -34.34
C ASN A 136 -18.84 -33.52 -33.24
N GLN A 137 -18.69 -34.81 -33.56
CA GLN A 137 -18.73 -35.87 -32.53
C GLN A 137 -17.59 -35.70 -31.53
N TYR A 138 -16.36 -35.43 -31.98
CA TYR A 138 -15.23 -35.18 -31.07
C TYR A 138 -15.48 -34.00 -30.13
N VAL A 139 -16.07 -32.90 -30.63
CA VAL A 139 -16.43 -31.74 -29.81
C VAL A 139 -17.48 -32.09 -28.76
N ASN A 140 -18.49 -32.89 -29.14
CA ASN A 140 -19.52 -33.36 -28.20
C ASN A 140 -18.93 -34.32 -27.16
N ASP A 141 -18.01 -35.19 -27.55
CA ASP A 141 -17.37 -36.17 -26.67
C ASP A 141 -16.49 -35.53 -25.60
N VAL A 142 -16.07 -34.28 -25.80
CA VAL A 142 -15.30 -33.49 -24.82
C VAL A 142 -16.16 -32.43 -24.14
N SER A 143 -17.48 -32.39 -24.36
CA SER A 143 -18.35 -31.32 -23.85
C SER A 143 -18.43 -31.27 -22.32
N ASN A 144 -18.20 -32.39 -21.64
CA ASN A 144 -18.22 -32.49 -20.18
C ASN A 144 -16.83 -32.43 -19.54
N GLU A 145 -15.76 -32.45 -20.35
CA GLU A 145 -14.39 -32.38 -19.86
C GLU A 145 -14.01 -30.97 -19.40
N GLU A 146 -13.19 -30.85 -18.35
CA GLU A 146 -12.67 -29.54 -17.94
C GLU A 146 -11.65 -29.00 -18.94
N ASN A 147 -10.78 -29.87 -19.44
CA ASN A 147 -9.80 -29.59 -20.49
C ASN A 147 -9.84 -30.69 -21.54
N ALA A 148 -9.64 -30.32 -22.80
CA ALA A 148 -9.47 -31.29 -23.87
C ALA A 148 -8.67 -30.72 -25.03
N VAL A 149 -8.02 -31.62 -25.77
CA VAL A 149 -7.20 -31.31 -26.94
C VAL A 149 -7.67 -32.16 -28.11
N ILE A 150 -8.08 -31.53 -29.20
CA ILE A 150 -8.41 -32.22 -30.46
C ILE A 150 -7.41 -31.75 -31.52
N VAL A 151 -6.63 -32.69 -32.06
CA VAL A 151 -5.59 -32.44 -33.07
C VAL A 151 -6.10 -32.98 -34.40
N LEU A 152 -6.33 -32.09 -35.35
CA LEU A 152 -6.80 -32.42 -36.69
C LEU A 152 -5.73 -32.09 -37.73
N LYS A 153 -6.01 -32.39 -39.00
CA LYS A 153 -5.09 -32.14 -40.11
C LYS A 153 -4.68 -30.67 -40.27
N ASN A 154 -5.62 -29.74 -40.13
CA ASN A 154 -5.40 -28.31 -40.43
C ASN A 154 -5.48 -27.39 -39.20
N LYS A 155 -5.94 -27.92 -38.06
CA LYS A 155 -6.21 -27.13 -36.87
C LYS A 155 -6.05 -27.93 -35.59
N LEU A 156 -5.74 -27.21 -34.53
CA LEU A 156 -5.85 -27.65 -33.14
C LEU A 156 -7.14 -27.07 -32.57
N MET A 157 -7.89 -27.84 -31.78
CA MET A 157 -9.03 -27.35 -31.03
C MET A 157 -8.78 -27.57 -29.55
N LEU A 158 -8.87 -26.51 -28.76
CA LEU A 158 -8.61 -26.55 -27.32
C LEU A 158 -9.88 -26.23 -26.56
N LYS A 159 -10.20 -27.07 -25.58
CA LYS A 159 -11.17 -26.76 -24.55
C LYS A 159 -10.43 -26.39 -23.28
N GLU A 160 -10.69 -25.18 -22.80
CA GLU A 160 -10.03 -24.64 -21.62
C GLU A 160 -11.00 -24.48 -20.45
N VAL A 161 -10.50 -24.73 -19.23
CA VAL A 161 -11.27 -24.58 -17.99
C VAL A 161 -12.02 -23.24 -17.95
N GLY A 162 -13.32 -23.31 -17.66
CA GLY A 162 -14.15 -22.13 -17.37
C GLY A 162 -14.70 -21.39 -18.59
N THR A 163 -14.33 -21.79 -19.82
CA THR A 163 -14.89 -21.19 -21.05
C THR A 163 -16.15 -21.90 -21.54
N GLY A 164 -16.29 -23.20 -21.21
CA GLY A 164 -17.39 -24.06 -21.66
C GLY A 164 -17.44 -24.27 -23.18
N LYS A 165 -16.45 -23.78 -23.93
CA LYS A 165 -16.39 -23.82 -25.39
C LYS A 165 -15.04 -24.35 -25.86
N THR A 166 -15.06 -24.99 -27.01
CA THR A 166 -13.84 -25.37 -27.73
C THR A 166 -13.44 -24.23 -28.67
N THR A 167 -12.17 -23.86 -28.66
CA THR A 167 -11.60 -22.80 -29.49
C THR A 167 -10.71 -23.40 -30.57
N ASP A 168 -10.87 -22.92 -31.80
CA ASP A 168 -10.16 -23.42 -32.97
C ASP A 168 -8.91 -22.59 -33.27
N TYR A 169 -7.83 -23.28 -33.60
CA TYR A 169 -6.52 -22.71 -33.90
C TYR A 169 -5.99 -23.30 -35.20
N ASN A 170 -6.01 -22.51 -36.27
CA ASN A 170 -5.52 -22.96 -37.57
C ASN A 170 -3.99 -22.99 -37.61
N TYR A 171 -3.40 -24.08 -38.09
CA TYR A 171 -1.93 -24.21 -38.14
C TYR A 171 -1.27 -23.21 -39.08
N LYS A 172 -1.88 -22.95 -40.25
CA LYS A 172 -1.34 -22.02 -41.23
C LYS A 172 -1.19 -20.62 -40.65
N GLU A 173 -2.20 -20.19 -39.89
CA GLU A 173 -2.20 -18.88 -39.23
C GLU A 173 -1.19 -18.86 -38.09
N LEU A 174 -1.30 -19.79 -37.13
CA LEU A 174 -0.42 -19.83 -35.96
C LEU A 174 1.05 -20.00 -36.29
N LEU A 175 1.37 -20.98 -37.14
CA LEU A 175 2.75 -21.34 -37.47
C LEU A 175 3.32 -20.39 -38.54
N GLY A 176 2.46 -19.90 -39.44
CA GLY A 176 2.85 -18.91 -40.46
C GLY A 176 3.30 -17.58 -39.86
N GLU A 177 2.63 -17.10 -38.81
CA GLU A 177 3.07 -15.90 -38.07
C GLU A 177 4.46 -16.07 -37.42
N MET A 178 4.84 -17.31 -37.10
CA MET A 178 6.15 -17.65 -36.56
C MET A 178 7.20 -17.94 -37.65
N GLY A 179 6.83 -17.90 -38.93
CA GLY A 179 7.70 -18.27 -40.06
C GLY A 179 8.00 -19.76 -40.14
N VAL A 180 7.20 -20.61 -39.51
CA VAL A 180 7.36 -22.07 -39.51
C VAL A 180 6.60 -22.65 -40.71
N THR A 181 7.34 -23.21 -41.65
CA THR A 181 6.81 -23.82 -42.87
C THR A 181 6.73 -25.34 -42.79
N GLU A 182 7.67 -25.96 -42.09
CA GLU A 182 7.77 -27.40 -41.93
C GLU A 182 8.42 -27.77 -40.60
N PHE A 183 8.06 -28.93 -40.06
CA PHE A 183 8.79 -29.59 -38.97
C PHE A 183 8.49 -31.09 -38.92
N ASN A 184 9.42 -31.86 -38.36
CA ASN A 184 9.18 -33.25 -37.94
C ASN A 184 9.03 -33.36 -36.40
N LYS A 185 8.75 -34.58 -35.91
CA LYS A 185 8.56 -34.84 -34.48
C LYS A 185 9.75 -34.41 -33.62
N GLN A 186 10.96 -34.77 -34.04
CA GLN A 186 12.19 -34.48 -33.28
C GLN A 186 12.42 -32.98 -33.19
N GLU A 187 12.27 -32.26 -34.30
CA GLU A 187 12.40 -30.80 -34.34
C GLU A 187 11.38 -30.11 -33.42
N LEU A 188 10.13 -30.60 -33.37
CA LEU A 188 9.12 -30.06 -32.46
C LEU A 188 9.51 -30.29 -30.98
N VAL A 189 9.94 -31.50 -30.63
CA VAL A 189 10.35 -31.83 -29.27
C VAL A 189 11.59 -31.02 -28.86
N GLU A 190 12.58 -30.91 -29.74
CA GLU A 190 13.78 -30.09 -29.53
C GLU A 190 13.44 -28.61 -29.39
N TYR A 191 12.51 -28.09 -30.19
CA TYR A 191 12.04 -26.71 -30.04
C TYR A 191 11.42 -26.49 -28.66
N LEU A 192 10.46 -27.32 -28.26
CA LEU A 192 9.72 -27.17 -27.00
C LEU A 192 10.60 -27.35 -25.74
N THR A 193 11.64 -28.17 -25.83
CA THR A 193 12.56 -28.45 -24.71
C THR A 193 13.84 -27.60 -24.74
N GLY A 194 14.16 -27.04 -25.90
CA GLY A 194 15.42 -26.36 -26.17
C GLY A 194 15.46 -24.89 -25.76
N LYS A 195 16.57 -24.25 -26.13
CA LYS A 195 16.83 -22.83 -25.80
C LYS A 195 15.96 -21.86 -26.61
N ASN A 196 15.39 -22.30 -27.73
CA ASN A 196 14.55 -21.46 -28.59
C ASN A 196 13.31 -20.92 -27.84
N MET A 197 12.83 -21.66 -26.84
CA MET A 197 11.70 -21.25 -26.00
C MET A 197 12.03 -20.11 -25.02
N ILE A 198 13.30 -19.76 -24.82
CA ILE A 198 13.69 -18.66 -23.92
C ILE A 198 13.06 -17.34 -24.35
N ASN A 199 13.01 -17.05 -25.65
CA ASN A 199 12.38 -15.82 -26.15
C ASN A 199 10.89 -15.78 -25.85
N LEU A 200 10.19 -16.91 -26.01
CA LEU A 200 8.79 -17.03 -25.64
C LEU A 200 8.60 -16.79 -24.14
N TYR A 201 9.42 -17.41 -23.28
CA TYR A 201 9.34 -17.23 -21.84
C TYR A 201 9.62 -15.79 -21.40
N LEU A 202 10.55 -15.08 -22.04
CA LEU A 202 10.83 -13.67 -21.76
C LEU A 202 9.67 -12.77 -22.19
N ASN A 203 9.07 -13.01 -23.36
CA ASN A 203 7.89 -12.27 -23.82
C ASN A 203 6.69 -12.51 -22.89
N LEU A 204 6.43 -13.76 -22.50
CA LEU A 204 5.39 -14.09 -21.53
C LEU A 204 5.66 -13.43 -20.18
N LEU A 205 6.92 -13.42 -19.71
CA LEU A 205 7.30 -12.76 -18.46
C LEU A 205 6.95 -11.28 -18.50
N LEU A 206 7.26 -10.58 -19.58
CA LEU A 206 6.96 -9.16 -19.73
C LEU A 206 5.45 -8.91 -19.76
N THR A 207 4.70 -9.68 -20.55
CA THR A 207 3.24 -9.56 -20.64
C THR A 207 2.59 -9.81 -19.28
N PHE A 208 2.92 -10.91 -18.60
CA PHE A 208 2.38 -11.22 -17.28
C PHE A 208 2.85 -10.24 -16.21
N PHE A 209 4.06 -9.68 -16.32
CA PHE A 209 4.54 -8.65 -15.41
C PHE A 209 3.69 -7.38 -15.53
N ILE A 210 3.46 -6.88 -16.74
CA ILE A 210 2.65 -5.67 -16.96
C ILE A 210 1.23 -5.88 -16.44
N TYR A 211 0.62 -7.02 -16.79
CA TYR A 211 -0.71 -7.39 -16.33
C TYR A 211 -0.78 -7.49 -14.80
N SER A 212 0.15 -8.22 -14.18
CA SER A 212 0.21 -8.40 -12.72
C SER A 212 0.43 -7.07 -12.01
N TYR A 213 1.34 -6.23 -12.51
CA TYR A 213 1.61 -4.92 -11.93
C TYR A 213 0.34 -4.06 -11.93
N ALA A 214 -0.37 -3.98 -13.05
CA ALA A 214 -1.60 -3.19 -13.16
C ALA A 214 -2.67 -3.70 -12.17
N ILE A 215 -2.95 -5.01 -12.17
CA ILE A 215 -3.97 -5.61 -11.31
C ILE A 215 -3.63 -5.44 -9.83
N TYR A 216 -2.42 -5.78 -9.40
CA TYR A 216 -2.03 -5.63 -8.00
C TYR A 216 -2.01 -4.16 -7.58
N PHE A 217 -1.52 -3.26 -8.42
CA PHE A 217 -1.48 -1.84 -8.08
C PHE A 217 -2.89 -1.26 -7.89
N ILE A 218 -3.82 -1.55 -8.82
CA ILE A 218 -5.20 -1.10 -8.74
C ILE A 218 -5.90 -1.69 -7.51
N ASN A 219 -5.77 -3.01 -7.29
CA ASN A 219 -6.41 -3.68 -6.16
C ASN A 219 -5.87 -3.17 -4.81
N THR A 220 -4.55 -3.04 -4.67
CA THR A 220 -3.96 -2.49 -3.44
C THR A 220 -4.38 -1.04 -3.22
N LEU A 221 -4.44 -0.22 -4.28
CA LEU A 221 -4.90 1.17 -4.16
C LEU A 221 -6.36 1.24 -3.71
N PHE A 222 -7.22 0.37 -4.24
CA PHE A 222 -8.62 0.26 -3.81
C PHE A 222 -8.72 -0.06 -2.32
N TYR A 223 -7.97 -1.05 -1.83
CA TYR A 223 -7.94 -1.38 -0.39
C TYR A 223 -7.38 -0.25 0.46
N VAL A 224 -6.32 0.43 0.01
CA VAL A 224 -5.76 1.61 0.70
C VAL A 224 -6.84 2.69 0.87
N VAL A 225 -7.62 2.98 -0.19
CA VAL A 225 -8.71 3.94 -0.12
C VAL A 225 -9.76 3.49 0.91
N LEU A 226 -10.24 2.25 0.84
CA LEU A 226 -11.21 1.73 1.81
C LEU A 226 -10.71 1.81 3.25
N ILE A 227 -9.50 1.30 3.52
CA ILE A 227 -8.90 1.31 4.86
C ILE A 227 -8.73 2.75 5.36
N SER A 228 -8.28 3.67 4.50
CA SER A 228 -8.09 5.06 4.88
C SER A 228 -9.40 5.80 5.18
N LEU A 229 -10.51 5.44 4.51
CA LEU A 229 -11.83 5.98 4.82
C LEU A 229 -12.27 5.55 6.22
N PHE A 230 -12.12 4.26 6.56
CA PHE A 230 -12.37 3.77 7.91
C PHE A 230 -11.45 4.40 8.95
N GLY A 231 -10.15 4.48 8.68
CA GLY A 231 -9.18 5.14 9.57
C GLY A 231 -9.53 6.61 9.80
N PHE A 232 -9.98 7.32 8.77
CA PHE A 232 -10.38 8.72 8.87
C PHE A 232 -11.65 8.87 9.71
N PHE A 233 -12.61 7.97 9.54
CA PHE A 233 -13.78 7.90 10.40
C PHE A 233 -13.40 7.72 11.89
N VAL A 234 -12.42 6.87 12.20
CA VAL A 234 -11.90 6.72 13.58
C VAL A 234 -11.27 8.02 14.09
N THR A 235 -10.52 8.75 13.26
CA THR A 235 -9.97 10.07 13.68
C THR A 235 -11.06 11.07 14.05
N MET A 236 -12.22 11.02 13.38
CA MET A 236 -13.39 11.86 13.68
C MET A 236 -13.98 11.51 15.05
N ILE A 237 -14.17 10.22 15.33
CA ILE A 237 -14.66 9.74 16.65
C ILE A 237 -13.71 10.20 17.77
N LEU A 238 -12.40 10.09 17.56
CA LEU A 238 -11.39 10.50 18.53
C LEU A 238 -11.16 12.02 18.58
N ARG A 239 -11.91 12.80 17.79
CA ARG A 239 -11.79 14.26 17.67
C ARG A 239 -10.36 14.73 17.38
N LEU A 240 -9.66 14.01 16.51
CA LEU A 240 -8.32 14.35 16.04
C LEU A 240 -8.39 15.17 14.76
N LYS A 241 -7.72 16.32 14.72
CA LYS A 241 -7.59 17.15 13.51
C LYS A 241 -6.44 16.63 12.63
N VAL A 242 -6.69 15.54 11.89
CA VAL A 242 -5.72 14.94 10.95
C VAL A 242 -6.24 15.11 9.52
N ARG A 243 -5.37 15.47 8.57
CA ARG A 243 -5.73 15.56 7.15
C ARG A 243 -5.96 14.16 6.57
N TYR A 244 -6.98 13.97 5.74
CA TYR A 244 -7.27 12.67 5.11
C TYR A 244 -6.05 12.06 4.41
N VAL A 245 -5.28 12.86 3.66
CA VAL A 245 -4.05 12.41 2.98
C VAL A 245 -3.04 11.79 3.96
N ALA A 246 -2.97 12.25 5.20
CA ALA A 246 -2.09 11.66 6.19
C ALA A 246 -2.57 10.26 6.61
N VAL A 247 -3.88 10.05 6.73
CA VAL A 247 -4.46 8.72 7.01
C VAL A 247 -4.31 7.79 5.81
N LEU A 248 -4.49 8.31 4.59
CA LEU A 248 -4.22 7.58 3.34
C LEU A 248 -2.76 7.09 3.28
N ASN A 249 -1.79 7.95 3.59
CA ASN A 249 -0.39 7.55 3.64
C ASN A 249 -0.15 6.47 4.71
N MET A 250 -0.77 6.57 5.89
CA MET A 250 -0.68 5.53 6.92
C MET A 250 -1.25 4.20 6.43
N ALA A 251 -2.37 4.21 5.69
CA ALA A 251 -2.96 3.02 5.09
C ALA A 251 -2.04 2.37 4.04
N ILE A 252 -1.31 3.16 3.25
CA ILE A 252 -0.29 2.64 2.32
C ILE A 252 0.78 1.84 3.07
N TYR A 253 1.31 2.38 4.17
CA TYR A 253 2.31 1.68 4.97
C TYR A 253 1.71 0.45 5.67
N ALA A 254 0.47 0.53 6.16
CA ALA A 254 -0.24 -0.59 6.76
C ALA A 254 -0.40 -1.80 5.83
N MET A 255 -0.57 -1.56 4.53
CA MET A 255 -0.68 -2.62 3.52
C MET A 255 0.63 -3.39 3.27
N THR A 256 1.76 -2.95 3.82
CA THR A 256 3.07 -3.55 3.56
C THR A 256 3.11 -5.02 3.96
N LEU A 257 2.71 -5.34 5.20
CA LEU A 257 2.77 -6.70 5.71
C LEU A 257 1.87 -7.63 4.89
N SER A 258 0.65 -7.18 4.62
CA SER A 258 -0.33 -7.86 3.76
C SER A 258 0.25 -8.18 2.38
N THR A 259 0.94 -7.22 1.77
CA THR A 259 1.54 -7.38 0.45
C THR A 259 2.72 -8.36 0.46
N ILE A 260 3.55 -8.33 1.51
CA ILE A 260 4.69 -9.26 1.67
C ILE A 260 4.20 -10.69 1.91
N LEU A 261 3.14 -10.87 2.70
CA LEU A 261 2.55 -12.19 2.90
C LEU A 261 1.95 -12.75 1.61
N ASN A 262 1.35 -11.89 0.78
CA ASN A 262 0.93 -12.27 -0.58
C ASN A 262 2.12 -12.70 -1.44
N PHE A 263 3.24 -11.97 -1.41
CA PHE A 263 4.47 -12.40 -2.09
C PHE A 263 4.91 -13.81 -1.64
N VAL A 264 4.97 -14.07 -0.33
CA VAL A 264 5.36 -15.39 0.21
C VAL A 264 4.40 -16.48 -0.27
N TYR A 265 3.10 -16.20 -0.26
CA TYR A 265 2.09 -17.13 -0.74
C TYR A 265 2.24 -17.46 -2.23
N ILE A 266 2.45 -16.46 -3.08
CA ILE A 266 2.68 -16.64 -4.51
C ILE A 266 3.87 -17.57 -4.74
N VAL A 267 4.98 -17.33 -4.03
CA VAL A 267 6.20 -18.14 -4.16
C VAL A 267 5.95 -19.58 -3.72
N ILE A 268 5.31 -19.80 -2.56
CA ILE A 268 5.00 -21.17 -2.08
C ILE A 268 4.06 -21.88 -3.05
N ASN A 269 3.01 -21.19 -3.51
CA ASN A 269 2.04 -21.74 -4.45
C ASN A 269 2.64 -22.06 -5.83
N ALA A 270 3.75 -21.42 -6.20
CA ALA A 270 4.48 -21.73 -7.43
C ALA A 270 5.04 -23.17 -7.42
N PHE A 271 5.42 -23.69 -6.25
CA PHE A 271 6.02 -25.02 -6.10
C PHE A 271 5.04 -26.08 -5.62
N TYR A 272 4.13 -25.75 -4.69
CA TYR A 272 3.32 -26.73 -3.97
C TYR A 272 1.82 -26.71 -4.33
N GLN A 273 1.37 -25.79 -5.20
CA GLN A 273 -0.03 -25.68 -5.64
C GLN A 273 -1.07 -25.59 -4.50
N TYR A 274 -0.69 -25.06 -3.35
CA TYR A 274 -1.57 -24.96 -2.19
C TYR A 274 -2.52 -23.76 -2.31
N ARG A 275 -3.83 -24.02 -2.29
CA ARG A 275 -4.86 -22.97 -2.25
C ARG A 275 -5.27 -22.68 -0.81
N ILE A 276 -5.06 -21.45 -0.35
CA ILE A 276 -5.59 -20.96 0.93
C ILE A 276 -6.84 -20.15 0.64
N ALA A 277 -8.01 -20.67 1.03
CA ALA A 277 -9.26 -19.92 0.94
C ALA A 277 -9.20 -18.68 1.86
N TYR A 278 -9.79 -17.56 1.42
CA TYR A 278 -9.89 -16.30 2.18
C TYR A 278 -8.58 -15.59 2.52
N PHE A 279 -7.48 -15.97 1.88
CA PHE A 279 -6.16 -15.37 2.12
C PHE A 279 -6.18 -13.83 1.95
N ASP A 280 -6.85 -13.33 0.91
CA ASP A 280 -6.95 -11.89 0.63
C ASP A 280 -7.71 -11.11 1.69
N VAL A 281 -8.83 -11.65 2.20
CA VAL A 281 -9.69 -10.97 3.18
C VAL A 281 -8.96 -10.83 4.51
N MET A 282 -8.24 -11.88 4.94
CA MET A 282 -7.53 -11.89 6.21
C MET A 282 -6.51 -10.74 6.31
N TYR A 283 -5.76 -10.46 5.23
CA TYR A 283 -4.72 -9.44 5.28
C TYR A 283 -5.23 -8.00 5.14
N VAL A 284 -6.37 -7.80 4.50
CA VAL A 284 -7.05 -6.49 4.52
C VAL A 284 -7.48 -6.15 5.95
N LEU A 285 -7.96 -7.14 6.72
CA LEU A 285 -8.31 -6.96 8.13
C LEU A 285 -7.10 -6.60 9.00
N VAL A 286 -5.95 -7.24 8.78
CA VAL A 286 -4.70 -6.90 9.49
C VAL A 286 -4.30 -5.45 9.23
N ALA A 287 -4.32 -5.01 7.97
CA ALA A 287 -3.99 -3.62 7.63
C ALA A 287 -4.99 -2.62 8.24
N LEU A 288 -6.27 -2.97 8.31
CA LEU A 288 -7.28 -2.16 9.01
C LEU A 288 -6.96 -2.01 10.50
N ILE A 289 -6.62 -3.11 11.18
CA ILE A 289 -6.20 -3.09 12.60
C ILE A 289 -4.98 -2.19 12.79
N TYR A 290 -4.00 -2.25 11.88
CA TYR A 290 -2.79 -1.44 11.95
C TYR A 290 -3.07 0.06 11.81
N VAL A 291 -3.94 0.46 10.88
CA VAL A 291 -4.34 1.87 10.76
C VAL A 291 -5.09 2.35 11.99
N ILE A 292 -6.00 1.55 12.53
CA ILE A 292 -6.71 1.88 13.77
C ILE A 292 -5.72 2.05 14.92
N ALA A 293 -4.81 1.11 15.12
CA ALA A 293 -3.77 1.17 16.14
C ALA A 293 -2.89 2.42 15.99
N ALA A 294 -2.45 2.75 14.76
CA ALA A 294 -1.68 3.96 14.49
C ALA A 294 -2.46 5.24 14.87
N VAL A 295 -3.76 5.29 14.59
CA VAL A 295 -4.63 6.42 14.98
C VAL A 295 -4.76 6.54 16.51
N PHE A 296 -4.91 5.42 17.23
CA PHE A 296 -4.91 5.42 18.70
C PHE A 296 -3.58 5.86 19.30
N ILE A 297 -2.46 5.39 18.76
CA ILE A 297 -1.12 5.83 19.18
C ILE A 297 -0.97 7.34 18.95
N LEU A 298 -1.40 7.83 17.77
CA LEU A 298 -1.39 9.26 17.47
C LEU A 298 -2.24 10.07 18.47
N LYS A 299 -3.40 9.55 18.90
CA LYS A 299 -4.22 10.19 19.95
C LYS A 299 -3.48 10.28 21.27
N SER A 300 -2.84 9.18 21.69
CA SER A 300 -2.07 9.13 22.93
C SER A 300 -0.92 10.15 22.93
N GLU A 301 -0.15 10.18 21.84
CA GLU A 301 0.94 11.16 21.68
C GLU A 301 0.44 12.60 21.64
N PHE A 302 -0.68 12.85 20.97
CA PHE A 302 -1.29 14.17 20.91
C PHE A 302 -1.71 14.67 22.29
N ASN A 303 -2.39 13.81 23.06
CA ASN A 303 -2.80 14.14 24.43
C ASN A 303 -1.59 14.41 25.34
N LYS A 304 -0.52 13.60 25.21
CA LYS A 304 0.72 13.82 25.97
C LYS A 304 1.34 15.18 25.67
N LYS A 305 1.48 15.53 24.38
CA LYS A 305 2.00 16.84 23.95
C LYS A 305 1.12 18.00 24.41
N GLN A 306 -0.20 17.85 24.38
CA GLN A 306 -1.10 18.89 24.90
C GLN A 306 -0.89 19.13 26.41
N GLY A 307 -0.71 18.08 27.20
CA GLY A 307 -0.41 18.21 28.63
C GLY A 307 0.94 18.89 28.88
N GLU A 308 1.97 18.57 28.10
CA GLU A 308 3.28 19.26 28.17
C GLU A 308 3.15 20.75 27.83
N VAL A 309 2.40 21.11 26.78
CA VAL A 309 2.13 22.51 26.42
C VAL A 309 1.36 23.24 27.52
N GLN A 310 0.34 22.61 28.12
CA GLN A 310 -0.40 23.20 29.23
C GLN A 310 0.49 23.51 30.43
N LYS A 311 1.41 22.61 30.79
CA LYS A 311 2.39 22.85 31.86
C LYS A 311 3.29 24.04 31.55
N ILE A 312 3.77 24.17 30.30
CA ILE A 312 4.60 25.32 29.89
C ILE A 312 3.80 26.62 30.00
N VAL A 313 2.55 26.64 29.54
CA VAL A 313 1.68 27.82 29.63
C VAL A 313 1.39 28.19 31.08
N GLU A 314 1.20 27.22 31.96
CA GLU A 314 1.01 27.44 33.40
C GLU A 314 2.26 28.04 34.06
N VAL A 315 3.44 27.50 33.76
CA VAL A 315 4.72 28.05 34.23
C VAL A 315 4.94 29.47 33.70
N GLU A 316 4.68 29.75 32.43
CA GLU A 316 4.79 31.12 31.89
C GLU A 316 3.80 32.09 32.55
N LYS A 317 2.59 31.63 32.90
CA LYS A 317 1.63 32.42 33.64
C LYS A 317 2.11 32.73 35.06
N MET A 318 2.65 31.75 35.78
CA MET A 318 3.23 31.95 37.12
C MET A 318 4.39 32.94 37.08
N VAL A 319 5.32 32.80 36.11
CA VAL A 319 6.44 33.73 35.95
C VAL A 319 5.95 35.16 35.67
N ARG A 320 4.90 35.31 34.86
CA ARG A 320 4.30 36.62 34.57
C ARG A 320 3.63 37.22 35.82
N GLU A 321 2.83 36.45 36.55
CA GLU A 321 2.17 36.91 37.78
C GLU A 321 3.20 37.28 38.86
N ASP A 322 4.29 36.53 38.99
CA ASP A 322 5.39 36.85 39.92
C ASP A 322 6.18 38.09 39.50
N SER A 323 6.37 38.31 38.19
CA SER A 323 6.99 39.53 37.67
C SER A 323 6.11 40.75 37.91
N GLU A 324 4.80 40.64 37.67
CA GLU A 324 3.82 41.71 37.94
C GLU A 324 3.77 42.06 39.44
N LYS A 325 3.81 41.05 40.34
CA LYS A 325 3.91 41.27 41.79
C LYS A 325 5.23 41.93 42.20
N GLN A 326 6.36 41.55 41.61
CA GLN A 326 7.65 42.19 41.88
C GLN A 326 7.69 43.63 41.38
N ASP A 327 7.09 43.93 40.23
CA ASP A 327 6.99 45.28 39.70
C ASP A 327 6.07 46.16 40.57
N ASP A 328 4.98 45.62 41.09
CA ASP A 328 4.09 46.31 42.02
C ASP A 328 4.74 46.54 43.40
N GLU A 329 5.49 45.57 43.91
CA GLU A 329 6.28 45.74 45.15
C GLU A 329 7.41 46.77 44.98
N ASN A 330 8.09 46.79 43.83
CA ASN A 330 9.13 47.77 43.53
C ASN A 330 8.54 49.20 43.42
N LYS A 331 7.40 49.37 42.74
CA LYS A 331 6.69 50.67 42.67
C LYS A 331 6.19 51.15 44.03
N ASN A 332 5.72 50.23 44.89
CA ASN A 332 5.28 50.58 46.24
C ASN A 332 6.45 50.94 47.18
N ASN A 333 7.63 50.37 46.97
CA ASN A 333 8.84 50.75 47.72
C ASN A 333 9.39 52.10 47.24
N GLU A 334 9.42 52.38 45.93
CA GLU A 334 9.81 53.70 45.40
C GLU A 334 8.90 54.85 45.90
N ASN A 335 7.58 54.60 46.04
CA ASN A 335 6.63 55.56 46.60
C ASN A 335 6.73 55.77 48.12
N LYS A 336 7.40 54.88 48.86
CA LYS A 336 7.64 55.03 50.30
C LYS A 336 8.89 55.86 50.61
N ASP A 337 9.89 55.84 49.72
CA ASP A 337 11.10 56.64 49.90
C ASP A 337 10.91 58.11 49.50
N THR A 338 10.00 58.42 48.57
CA THR A 338 9.67 59.81 48.19
C THR A 338 8.81 60.56 49.23
N LYS A 339 8.17 59.87 50.18
CA LYS A 339 7.30 60.48 51.20
C LYS A 339 8.00 60.93 52.48
N LYS A 340 9.34 60.82 52.56
CA LYS A 340 10.11 61.19 53.76
C LYS A 340 10.85 62.54 53.70
N GLU A 341 10.84 63.27 52.57
CA GLU A 341 11.68 64.48 52.41
C GLU A 341 10.99 65.84 52.39
N GLU A 342 9.67 65.98 52.51
CA GLU A 342 9.05 67.32 52.55
C GLU A 342 8.35 67.62 53.88
N LYS A 343 9.10 68.29 54.78
CA LYS A 343 8.56 69.33 55.66
C LYS A 343 8.84 70.68 55.01
N PRO A 344 7.85 71.60 55.01
CA PRO A 344 8.15 72.89 55.60
C PRO A 344 7.02 73.50 56.46
N ASP A 345 7.48 74.52 57.15
CA ASP A 345 6.95 75.40 58.17
C ASP A 345 5.70 76.26 57.82
N ASN A 346 4.85 76.42 58.84
CA ASN A 346 4.22 77.65 59.38
C ASN A 346 3.35 78.65 58.55
N LYS A 347 2.21 78.98 59.21
CA LYS A 347 1.52 80.28 59.43
C LYS A 347 0.32 80.73 58.55
N THR A 348 -0.86 80.57 59.16
CA THR A 348 -1.96 81.52 59.51
C THR A 348 -2.32 82.74 58.64
N GLU A 349 -3.62 82.88 58.32
CA GLU A 349 -4.60 84.00 58.55
C GLU A 349 -5.91 83.65 57.79
N ASP A 350 -7.04 83.32 58.46
CA ASP A 350 -8.20 84.17 58.89
C ASP A 350 -8.75 85.10 57.79
N GLU A 351 -10.05 85.29 57.48
CA GLU A 351 -11.37 84.83 57.95
C GLU A 351 -12.44 85.32 56.91
N LYS A 352 -13.56 84.57 56.74
CA LYS A 352 -14.97 84.99 56.43
C LYS A 352 -15.30 85.68 55.07
N GLU A 353 -16.43 85.49 54.38
CA GLU A 353 -17.88 85.25 54.63
C GLU A 353 -18.47 84.54 53.37
N ASP A 354 -19.24 83.43 53.41
CA ASP A 354 -20.63 83.15 53.83
C ASP A 354 -21.73 83.35 52.73
N LYS A 355 -22.33 82.22 52.29
CA LYS A 355 -23.73 81.94 51.81
C LYS A 355 -24.22 82.57 50.49
N THR A 356 -25.10 82.01 49.66
CA THR A 356 -26.07 80.87 49.61
C THR A 356 -26.52 80.80 48.13
N GLU A 357 -26.93 79.70 47.50
CA GLU A 357 -28.23 78.98 47.54
C GLU A 357 -28.11 77.92 46.41
N ASP A 358 -28.09 76.61 46.66
CA ASP A 358 -29.23 75.67 46.83
C ASP A 358 -30.17 75.55 45.62
N GLY A 359 -30.40 74.31 45.16
CA GLY A 359 -31.54 73.99 44.29
C GLY A 359 -31.34 72.92 43.20
N ASP A 360 -31.50 71.66 43.61
CA ASP A 360 -32.21 70.58 42.91
C ASP A 360 -31.58 69.79 41.74
N GLU A 361 -31.22 68.54 42.10
CA GLU A 361 -31.48 67.25 41.44
C GLU A 361 -32.59 67.21 40.34
N PRO A 362 -32.59 66.22 39.40
CA PRO A 362 -32.24 64.83 39.68
C PRO A 362 -31.44 64.06 38.60
N GLU A 363 -30.99 62.90 39.07
CA GLU A 363 -30.58 61.72 38.32
C GLU A 363 -31.59 61.33 37.22
N GLY A 364 -31.06 60.71 36.16
CA GLY A 364 -31.81 59.66 35.49
C GLY A 364 -31.67 59.56 33.97
N SER A 365 -30.78 58.65 33.58
CA SER A 365 -31.03 57.65 32.52
C SER A 365 -30.39 57.84 31.16
N ASN A 366 -30.15 56.65 30.60
CA ASN A 366 -29.93 56.26 29.21
C ASN A 366 -28.46 56.24 28.78
N ALA A 367 -28.02 55.25 28.02
CA ALA A 367 -28.52 53.93 27.61
C ALA A 367 -27.36 53.30 26.83
#